data_AF-A0A923S591-F1
#
_entry.id   AF-A0A923S591-F1
#
_cell.length_a   1.000
_cell.length_b   1.000
_cell.length_c   1.000
_cell.angle_alpha   90.00
_cell.angle_beta   90.00
_cell.angle_gamma   90.00
#
_symmetry.space_group_name_H-M   'P 1'
#
loop_
_entity.id
_entity.type
_entity.pdbx_description
1 polymer ?
#
loop_
_entity_poly.entity_id
_entity_poly.type
_entity_poly.pdbx_seq_one_letter_code
_entity_poly.pdbx_strand_id
1 'polypeptide(L)'
;MDTTSVWRGTAPSPGFAMLQGDTTTDVLVVGGGITGLTCALLLQQQGRQVTLLEAHEVGSGSTGNSTGNLYQTLALGLREVLKRWGPDVARLVTSERREAIGFIEMHAGHGDFGFRRCPLVLYAQEADYQKQVDTEYEAMIKAGLSPERHTQVPPGLPSAVGDVVVLPDQAQMQPQAYAVHLAKEAARLWGTVAGRILAEELLGRVREEEHKLYKPTRLSLVKGVKGLAEETSTTVRSLVNDYLTHPQNEKLASLEAGDSAIVEVDGETVAAWRSPDGELMAVSPVCTHLGCKVHWNSVETSWDCPCHGSRFRPDGTVIEGPALAPLQRKHAPIG
;
A
#
# COMPACT_ATOMS: atom_id res chain seq x y z
N MET A 1 17.09 19.48 7.86
CA MET A 1 15.64 19.70 8.05
C MET A 1 14.95 18.47 7.55
N ASP A 2 14.03 17.92 8.33
CA ASP A 2 13.15 16.85 7.87
C ASP A 2 12.24 17.41 6.77
N THR A 3 12.28 16.79 5.59
CA THR A 3 11.46 17.17 4.42
C THR A 3 10.28 16.22 4.22
N THR A 4 9.99 15.37 5.20
CA THR A 4 8.85 14.44 5.16
C THR A 4 7.55 15.23 5.15
N SER A 5 6.69 14.95 4.17
CA SER A 5 5.37 15.56 4.12
C SER A 5 4.54 15.15 5.33
N VAL A 6 3.63 16.02 5.77
CA VAL A 6 2.68 15.68 6.84
C VAL A 6 1.92 14.39 6.53
N TRP A 7 1.58 14.16 5.25
CA TRP A 7 0.91 12.94 4.82
C TRP A 7 1.75 11.69 5.07
N ARG A 8 3.04 11.74 4.76
CA ARG A 8 3.95 10.61 4.98
C ARG A 8 4.22 10.37 6.46
N GLY A 9 4.34 11.42 7.25
CA GLY A 9 4.57 11.31 8.70
C GLY A 9 3.35 10.85 9.52
N THR A 10 2.14 10.88 8.95
CA THR A 10 0.89 10.56 9.67
C THR A 10 0.13 9.36 9.09
N ALA A 11 0.57 8.85 7.94
CA ALA A 11 -0.08 7.69 7.33
C ALA A 11 0.34 6.39 8.03
N PRO A 12 -0.54 5.36 8.03
CA PRO A 12 -0.16 4.03 8.48
C PRO A 12 1.03 3.48 7.68
N SER A 13 1.88 2.69 8.33
CA SER A 13 2.97 2.01 7.64
C SER A 13 2.41 1.08 6.53
N PRO A 14 3.05 1.04 5.34
CA PRO A 14 2.67 0.12 4.27
C PRO A 14 2.73 -1.34 4.70
N GLY A 15 3.77 -1.72 5.45
CA GLY A 15 3.96 -3.08 5.98
C GLY A 15 4.33 -4.14 4.94
N PHE A 16 4.92 -3.75 3.80
CA PHE A 16 5.36 -4.68 2.76
C PHE A 16 6.84 -5.05 2.93
N ALA A 17 7.14 -6.35 2.84
CA ALA A 17 8.50 -6.84 2.90
C ALA A 17 9.27 -6.61 1.58
N MET A 18 10.58 -6.46 1.68
CA MET A 18 11.46 -6.47 0.51
C MET A 18 11.40 -7.85 -0.16
N LEU A 19 11.30 -7.87 -1.50
CA LEU A 19 11.34 -9.11 -2.27
C LEU A 19 12.63 -9.88 -1.94
N GLN A 20 12.49 -11.14 -1.54
CA GLN A 20 13.60 -12.06 -1.32
C GLN A 20 13.65 -13.07 -2.46
N GLY A 21 14.77 -13.14 -3.15
CA GLY A 21 14.98 -14.08 -4.25
C GLY A 21 14.13 -13.80 -5.49
N ASP A 22 14.08 -14.79 -6.38
CA ASP A 22 13.38 -14.69 -7.65
C ASP A 22 11.89 -15.04 -7.49
N THR A 23 11.04 -14.33 -8.21
CA THR A 23 9.59 -14.61 -8.28
C THR A 23 9.11 -14.60 -9.72
N THR A 24 7.99 -15.27 -9.98
CA THR A 24 7.33 -15.32 -11.29
C THR A 24 5.91 -14.77 -11.16
N THR A 25 5.48 -14.01 -12.16
CA THR A 25 4.18 -13.34 -12.19
C THR A 25 3.70 -13.19 -13.63
N ASP A 26 2.39 -13.04 -13.85
CA ASP A 26 1.86 -12.76 -15.19
C ASP A 26 2.20 -11.32 -15.62
N VAL A 27 2.10 -10.38 -14.67
CA VAL A 27 2.34 -8.95 -14.90
C VAL A 27 3.19 -8.37 -13.78
N LEU A 28 4.30 -7.72 -14.16
CA LEU A 28 5.11 -6.92 -13.25
C LEU A 28 4.73 -5.44 -13.38
N VAL A 29 4.36 -4.81 -12.27
CA VAL A 29 4.16 -3.36 -12.16
C VAL A 29 5.35 -2.75 -11.43
N VAL A 30 5.99 -1.76 -12.04
CA VAL A 30 7.13 -1.04 -11.45
C VAL A 30 6.68 0.34 -11.00
N GLY A 31 6.74 0.59 -9.69
CA GLY A 31 6.34 1.83 -9.03
C GLY A 31 5.09 1.68 -8.16
N GLY A 32 5.25 1.89 -6.85
CA GLY A 32 4.20 1.84 -5.82
C GLY A 32 3.49 3.18 -5.59
N GLY A 33 3.43 4.04 -6.60
CA GLY A 33 2.58 5.24 -6.57
C GLY A 33 1.13 4.92 -6.90
N ILE A 34 0.24 5.92 -6.74
CA ILE A 34 -1.21 5.75 -6.98
C ILE A 34 -1.54 5.10 -8.33
N THR A 35 -0.84 5.48 -9.41
CA THR A 35 -1.04 4.89 -10.74
C THR A 35 -0.70 3.41 -10.81
N GLY A 36 0.46 3.02 -10.26
CA GLY A 36 0.88 1.61 -10.25
C GLY A 36 -0.02 0.76 -9.39
N LEU A 37 -0.44 1.28 -8.24
CA LEU A 37 -1.37 0.61 -7.33
C LEU A 37 -2.75 0.42 -7.93
N THR A 38 -3.33 1.45 -8.54
CA THR A 38 -4.62 1.33 -9.26
C THR A 38 -4.50 0.34 -10.41
N CYS A 39 -3.39 0.37 -11.17
CA CYS A 39 -3.14 -0.60 -12.24
C CYS A 39 -3.08 -2.03 -11.70
N ALA A 40 -2.32 -2.27 -10.63
CA ALA A 40 -2.20 -3.58 -10.01
C ALA A 40 -3.57 -4.09 -9.51
N LEU A 41 -4.33 -3.25 -8.82
CA LEU A 41 -5.67 -3.59 -8.33
C LEU A 41 -6.61 -4.00 -9.47
N LEU A 42 -6.69 -3.17 -10.52
CA LEU A 42 -7.58 -3.44 -11.66
C LEU A 42 -7.18 -4.72 -12.41
N LEU A 43 -5.88 -4.97 -12.60
CA LEU A 43 -5.39 -6.19 -13.22
C LEU A 43 -5.67 -7.44 -12.37
N GLN A 44 -5.53 -7.34 -11.05
CA GLN A 44 -5.86 -8.43 -10.13
C GLN A 44 -7.36 -8.71 -10.08
N GLN A 45 -8.22 -7.68 -10.17
CA GLN A 45 -9.67 -7.87 -10.31
C GLN A 45 -10.05 -8.65 -11.59
N GLN A 46 -9.18 -8.65 -12.60
CA GLN A 46 -9.31 -9.48 -13.80
C GLN A 46 -8.64 -10.87 -13.68
N GLY A 47 -8.22 -11.27 -12.47
CA GLY A 47 -7.63 -12.58 -12.18
C GLY A 47 -6.18 -12.76 -12.63
N ARG A 48 -5.45 -11.67 -12.93
CA ARG A 48 -4.02 -11.73 -13.31
C ARG A 48 -3.13 -11.80 -12.08
N GLN A 49 -2.16 -12.71 -12.07
CA GLN A 49 -1.11 -12.69 -11.06
C GLN A 49 -0.24 -11.45 -11.29
N VAL A 50 -0.28 -10.50 -10.35
CA VAL A 50 0.46 -9.24 -10.44
C VAL A 50 1.45 -9.14 -9.30
N THR A 51 2.70 -8.85 -9.64
CA THR A 51 3.72 -8.41 -8.67
C THR A 51 3.94 -6.92 -8.87
N LEU A 52 3.85 -6.14 -7.80
CA LEU A 52 4.23 -4.73 -7.80
C LEU A 52 5.56 -4.57 -7.06
N LEU A 53 6.50 -3.85 -7.67
CA LEU A 53 7.78 -3.50 -7.03
C LEU A 53 7.88 -1.99 -6.86
N GLU A 54 8.29 -1.57 -5.67
CA GLU A 54 8.63 -0.19 -5.33
C GLU A 54 10.06 -0.17 -4.79
N ALA A 55 10.87 0.80 -5.24
CA ALA A 55 12.27 0.91 -4.85
C ALA A 55 12.43 1.49 -3.42
N HIS A 56 11.41 2.21 -2.95
CA HIS A 56 11.34 2.79 -1.62
C HIS A 56 10.12 2.25 -0.85
N GLU A 57 9.39 3.13 -0.18
CA GLU A 57 8.10 2.79 0.41
C GLU A 57 6.97 3.10 -0.55
N VAL A 58 5.91 2.29 -0.51
CA VAL A 58 4.67 2.52 -1.25
C VAL A 58 4.17 3.94 -1.00
N GLY A 59 3.82 4.65 -2.07
CA GLY A 59 3.30 6.01 -2.04
C GLY A 59 4.33 7.10 -1.77
N SER A 60 5.56 6.79 -1.33
CA SER A 60 6.53 7.77 -0.80
C SER A 60 7.04 8.81 -1.80
N GLY A 61 6.86 8.57 -3.10
CA GLY A 61 7.19 9.50 -4.18
C GLY A 61 6.16 10.64 -4.35
N SER A 62 5.75 10.90 -5.59
CA SER A 62 4.85 12.03 -5.91
C SER A 62 3.50 11.96 -5.19
N THR A 63 2.99 10.76 -4.95
CA THR A 63 1.69 10.56 -4.27
C THR A 63 1.71 11.12 -2.85
N GLY A 64 2.62 10.63 -2.00
CA GLY A 64 2.75 11.04 -0.61
C GLY A 64 3.23 12.47 -0.42
N ASN A 65 3.87 13.08 -1.43
CA ASN A 65 4.31 14.48 -1.39
C ASN A 65 3.35 15.45 -2.10
N SER A 66 2.19 14.97 -2.58
CA SER A 66 1.18 15.84 -3.20
C SER A 66 0.40 16.65 -2.16
N THR A 67 -0.40 17.62 -2.60
CA THR A 67 -1.27 18.40 -1.71
C THR A 67 -2.55 17.67 -1.30
N GLY A 68 -2.79 16.44 -1.81
CA GLY A 68 -4.00 15.68 -1.54
C GLY A 68 -5.27 16.22 -2.19
N ASN A 69 -5.15 17.20 -3.10
CA ASN A 69 -6.28 17.80 -3.80
C ASN A 69 -6.65 17.04 -5.07
N LEU A 70 -7.94 16.87 -5.30
CA LEU A 70 -8.50 16.20 -6.46
C LEU A 70 -9.45 17.15 -7.19
N TYR A 71 -9.07 17.54 -8.40
CA TYR A 71 -9.80 18.52 -9.20
C TYR A 71 -10.20 17.98 -10.57
N GLN A 72 -11.36 18.43 -11.06
CA GLN A 72 -11.78 18.23 -12.45
C GLN A 72 -11.01 19.17 -13.40
N THR A 73 -10.44 20.27 -12.88
CA THR A 73 -9.54 21.18 -13.62
C THR A 73 -8.06 20.78 -13.49
N LEU A 74 -7.15 21.59 -14.05
CA LEU A 74 -5.70 21.40 -14.07
C LEU A 74 -4.98 22.51 -13.30
N ALA A 75 -3.75 22.22 -12.85
CA ALA A 75 -2.93 23.20 -12.11
C ALA A 75 -2.67 24.49 -12.90
N LEU A 76 -2.60 24.42 -14.24
CA LEU A 76 -2.42 25.58 -15.13
C LEU A 76 -3.74 26.10 -15.71
N GLY A 77 -4.88 25.55 -15.26
CA GLY A 77 -6.21 25.87 -15.79
C GLY A 77 -6.55 25.16 -17.09
N LEU A 78 -7.82 25.26 -17.47
CA LEU A 78 -8.42 24.70 -18.69
C LEU A 78 -8.24 25.61 -19.91
N ARG A 79 -7.91 26.89 -19.70
CA ARG A 79 -7.67 27.83 -20.80
C ARG A 79 -6.60 27.33 -21.77
N GLU A 80 -5.51 26.75 -21.26
CA GLU A 80 -4.40 26.26 -22.08
C GLU A 80 -4.80 25.00 -22.85
N VAL A 81 -5.64 24.15 -22.23
CA VAL A 81 -6.19 22.97 -22.90
C VAL A 81 -7.08 23.38 -24.06
N LEU A 82 -8.01 24.30 -23.82
CA LEU A 82 -8.90 24.82 -24.85
C LEU A 82 -8.14 25.48 -25.99
N LYS A 83 -7.14 26.30 -25.67
CA LYS A 83 -6.33 27.00 -26.68
C LYS A 83 -5.59 26.03 -27.59
N ARG A 84 -5.05 24.94 -27.04
CA ARG A 84 -4.19 24.00 -27.78
C ARG A 84 -4.95 22.88 -28.47
N TRP A 85 -6.02 22.37 -27.85
CA TRP A 85 -6.70 21.16 -28.30
C TRP A 85 -8.22 21.32 -28.47
N GLY A 86 -8.77 22.48 -28.16
CA GLY A 86 -10.19 22.79 -28.36
C GLY A 86 -11.13 22.22 -27.29
N PRO A 87 -12.44 22.53 -27.41
CA PRO A 87 -13.46 22.25 -26.40
C PRO A 87 -13.78 20.76 -26.22
N ASP A 88 -13.69 19.95 -27.28
CA ASP A 88 -13.98 18.51 -27.17
C ASP A 88 -12.94 17.79 -26.31
N VAL A 89 -11.65 18.08 -26.52
CA VAL A 89 -10.57 17.52 -25.69
C VAL A 89 -10.66 18.03 -24.26
N ALA A 90 -11.00 19.31 -24.06
CA ALA A 90 -11.20 19.85 -22.72
C ALA A 90 -12.34 19.14 -21.96
N ARG A 91 -13.47 18.86 -22.64
CA ARG A 91 -14.58 18.08 -22.08
C ARG A 91 -14.21 16.64 -21.76
N LEU A 92 -13.42 15.99 -22.62
CA LEU A 92 -12.94 14.65 -22.35
C LEU A 92 -12.06 14.63 -21.09
N VAL A 93 -11.09 15.55 -21.00
CA VAL A 93 -10.18 15.64 -19.84
C VAL A 93 -10.94 15.88 -18.53
N THR A 94 -11.94 16.77 -18.52
CA THR A 94 -12.74 17.04 -17.32
C THR A 94 -13.63 15.85 -16.95
N SER A 95 -14.18 15.13 -17.93
CA SER A 95 -14.95 13.90 -17.71
C SER A 95 -14.09 12.79 -17.09
N GLU A 96 -12.93 12.48 -17.68
CA GLU A 96 -11.99 11.48 -17.16
C GLU A 96 -11.55 11.81 -15.73
N ARG A 97 -11.30 13.10 -15.44
CA ARG A 97 -10.96 13.53 -14.08
C ARG A 97 -12.12 13.37 -13.11
N ARG A 98 -13.36 13.63 -13.53
CA ARG A 98 -14.56 13.41 -12.70
C ARG A 98 -14.72 11.93 -12.36
N GLU A 99 -14.56 11.05 -13.35
CA GLU A 99 -14.60 9.60 -13.17
C GLU A 99 -13.47 9.12 -12.24
N ALA A 100 -12.26 9.65 -12.38
CA ALA A 100 -11.15 9.35 -11.47
C ALA A 100 -11.47 9.76 -10.02
N ILE A 101 -12.10 10.92 -9.79
CA ILE A 101 -12.53 11.31 -8.44
C ILE A 101 -13.58 10.33 -7.90
N GLY A 102 -14.56 9.92 -8.73
CA GLY A 102 -15.57 8.93 -8.34
C GLY A 102 -14.96 7.56 -8.02
N PHE A 103 -13.96 7.12 -8.80
CA PHE A 103 -13.20 5.90 -8.53
C PHE A 103 -12.50 5.99 -7.18
N ILE A 104 -11.82 7.11 -6.91
CA ILE A 104 -11.13 7.33 -5.64
C ILE A 104 -12.12 7.33 -4.49
N GLU A 105 -13.25 8.04 -4.60
CA GLU A 105 -14.30 8.08 -3.57
C GLU A 105 -14.85 6.68 -3.24
N MET A 106 -15.13 5.87 -4.26
CA MET A 106 -15.61 4.49 -4.10
C MET A 106 -14.62 3.63 -3.32
N HIS A 107 -13.34 3.72 -3.63
CA HIS A 107 -12.31 2.92 -2.95
C HIS A 107 -11.93 3.51 -1.59
N ALA A 108 -11.97 4.84 -1.43
CA ALA A 108 -11.72 5.51 -0.17
C ALA A 108 -12.82 5.24 0.86
N GLY A 109 -14.08 5.07 0.44
CA GLY A 109 -15.23 4.80 1.33
C GLY A 109 -15.12 3.52 2.17
N HIS A 110 -14.11 2.67 1.93
CA HIS A 110 -13.81 1.47 2.71
C HIS A 110 -12.80 1.71 3.85
N GLY A 111 -12.34 2.96 4.07
CA GLY A 111 -11.49 3.29 5.20
C GLY A 111 -11.49 4.78 5.57
N ASP A 112 -10.78 5.12 6.65
CA ASP A 112 -10.71 6.48 7.18
C ASP A 112 -9.48 7.22 6.64
N PHE A 113 -9.60 7.77 5.42
CA PHE A 113 -8.51 8.47 4.72
C PHE A 113 -8.77 9.97 4.58
N GLY A 114 -9.73 10.49 5.34
CA GLY A 114 -10.14 11.90 5.28
C GLY A 114 -10.66 12.33 3.90
N PHE A 115 -11.17 11.39 3.08
CA PHE A 115 -11.80 11.76 1.81
C PHE A 115 -13.00 12.64 2.10
N ARG A 116 -13.03 13.81 1.48
CA ARG A 116 -14.17 14.72 1.58
C ARG A 116 -14.41 15.42 0.25
N ARG A 117 -15.68 15.56 -0.10
CA ARG A 117 -16.09 16.47 -1.16
C ARG A 117 -15.92 17.91 -0.68
N CYS A 118 -15.41 18.77 -1.54
CA CYS A 118 -15.21 20.19 -1.26
C CYS A 118 -15.25 21.00 -2.56
N PRO A 119 -15.48 22.32 -2.50
CA PRO A 119 -15.36 23.16 -3.68
C PRO A 119 -13.88 23.50 -3.96
N LEU A 120 -13.56 23.71 -5.23
CA LEU A 120 -12.42 24.54 -5.63
C LEU A 120 -12.88 26.01 -5.64
N VAL A 121 -12.08 26.88 -5.03
CA VAL A 121 -12.31 28.33 -5.02
C VAL A 121 -11.14 28.98 -5.76
N LEU A 122 -11.45 29.74 -6.80
CA LEU A 122 -10.49 30.48 -7.62
C LEU A 122 -10.85 31.96 -7.59
N TYR A 123 -9.91 32.80 -7.17
CA TYR A 123 -10.09 34.24 -7.06
C TYR A 123 -8.76 34.98 -7.16
N ALA A 124 -8.81 36.28 -7.46
CA ALA A 124 -7.65 37.15 -7.50
C ALA A 124 -7.49 37.91 -6.16
N GLN A 125 -6.25 38.12 -5.73
CA GLN A 125 -5.92 39.03 -4.60
C GLN A 125 -5.48 40.42 -5.09
N GLU A 126 -5.19 40.56 -6.38
CA GLU A 126 -4.79 41.81 -7.03
C GLU A 126 -5.59 41.99 -8.31
N ALA A 127 -5.97 43.22 -8.63
CA ALA A 127 -6.84 43.55 -9.76
C ALA A 127 -6.30 43.05 -11.12
N ASP A 128 -4.97 43.03 -11.28
CA ASP A 128 -4.30 42.60 -12.51
C ASP A 128 -4.56 41.12 -12.87
N TYR A 129 -4.90 40.29 -11.88
CA TYR A 129 -5.19 38.87 -12.09
C TYR A 129 -6.67 38.56 -12.32
N GLN A 130 -7.58 39.52 -12.13
CA GLN A 130 -9.03 39.28 -12.25
C GLN A 130 -9.41 38.77 -13.64
N LYS A 131 -8.80 39.32 -14.68
CA LYS A 131 -9.01 38.88 -16.07
C LYS A 131 -8.66 37.40 -16.27
N GLN A 132 -7.66 36.87 -15.54
CA GLN A 132 -7.30 35.46 -15.62
C GLN A 132 -8.35 34.56 -14.97
N VAL A 133 -8.94 35.00 -13.86
CA VAL A 133 -10.06 34.32 -13.19
C VAL A 133 -11.28 34.27 -14.12
N ASP A 134 -11.62 35.40 -14.76
CA ASP A 134 -12.74 35.47 -15.70
C ASP A 134 -12.54 34.56 -16.92
N THR A 135 -11.33 34.55 -17.47
CA THR A 135 -10.97 33.68 -18.60
C THR A 135 -11.08 32.20 -18.23
N GLU A 136 -10.65 31.86 -17.01
CA GLU A 136 -10.71 30.49 -16.51
C GLU A 136 -12.16 30.04 -16.22
N TYR A 137 -13.01 30.94 -15.71
CA TYR A 137 -14.46 30.68 -15.57
C TYR A 137 -15.10 30.28 -16.91
N GLU A 138 -14.85 31.07 -17.96
CA GLU A 138 -15.36 30.73 -19.30
C GLU A 138 -14.77 29.41 -19.82
N ALA A 139 -13.50 29.13 -19.50
CA ALA A 139 -12.85 27.90 -19.89
C ALA A 139 -13.50 26.67 -19.24
N MET A 140 -13.82 26.76 -17.94
CA MET A 140 -14.54 25.72 -17.22
C MET A 140 -15.90 25.43 -17.87
N ILE A 141 -16.68 26.47 -18.20
CA ILE A 141 -17.98 26.31 -18.89
C ILE A 141 -17.81 25.60 -20.24
N LYS A 142 -16.86 26.06 -21.07
CA LYS A 142 -16.59 25.46 -22.39
C LYS A 142 -16.12 24.01 -22.29
N ALA A 143 -15.42 23.66 -21.21
CA ALA A 143 -14.98 22.31 -20.88
C ALA A 143 -16.07 21.44 -20.20
N GLY A 144 -17.32 21.89 -20.16
CA GLY A 144 -18.46 21.10 -19.65
C GLY A 144 -18.52 21.00 -18.13
N LEU A 145 -17.91 21.95 -17.42
CA LEU A 145 -18.06 22.11 -15.97
C LEU A 145 -19.16 23.14 -15.65
N SER A 146 -19.64 23.11 -14.41
CA SER A 146 -20.66 24.02 -13.89
C SER A 146 -20.13 24.89 -12.74
N PRO A 147 -19.20 25.83 -13.01
CA PRO A 147 -18.73 26.78 -12.00
C PRO A 147 -19.79 27.83 -11.65
N GLU A 148 -19.79 28.26 -10.40
CA GLU A 148 -20.60 29.34 -9.87
C GLU A 148 -19.78 30.63 -9.74
N ARG A 149 -20.43 31.79 -9.90
CA ARG A 149 -19.85 33.11 -9.60
C ARG A 149 -20.37 33.65 -8.28
N HIS A 150 -19.45 34.10 -7.45
CA HIS A 150 -19.68 34.65 -6.12
C HIS A 150 -18.96 36.01 -6.01
N THR A 151 -19.40 36.85 -5.07
CA THR A 151 -18.78 38.17 -4.81
C THR A 151 -17.88 38.15 -3.56
N GLN A 152 -17.89 37.06 -2.81
CA GLN A 152 -17.13 36.89 -1.58
C GLN A 152 -16.53 35.48 -1.51
N VAL A 153 -15.35 35.38 -0.90
CA VAL A 153 -14.71 34.08 -0.63
C VAL A 153 -15.38 33.41 0.57
N PRO A 154 -15.33 32.06 0.66
CA PRO A 154 -15.69 31.36 1.88
C PRO A 154 -14.92 31.86 3.12
N PRO A 155 -15.53 31.80 4.32
CA PRO A 155 -14.88 32.23 5.55
C PRO A 155 -13.52 31.56 5.79
N GLY A 156 -12.55 32.32 6.29
CA GLY A 156 -11.20 31.82 6.58
C GLY A 156 -10.21 31.95 5.43
N LEU A 157 -10.64 32.43 4.26
CA LEU A 157 -9.75 32.77 3.14
C LEU A 157 -9.45 34.28 3.09
N PRO A 158 -8.27 34.67 2.57
CA PRO A 158 -7.98 36.07 2.25
C PRO A 158 -9.03 36.70 1.33
N SER A 159 -9.24 38.02 1.47
CA SER A 159 -10.19 38.76 0.65
C SER A 159 -9.87 38.66 -0.85
N ALA A 160 -10.92 38.56 -1.66
CA ALA A 160 -10.83 38.62 -3.11
C ALA A 160 -10.94 40.06 -3.63
N VAL A 161 -10.32 40.30 -4.77
CA VAL A 161 -10.55 41.45 -5.64
C VAL A 161 -11.38 40.95 -6.83
N GLY A 162 -12.62 41.41 -6.96
CA GLY A 162 -13.51 41.01 -8.06
C GLY A 162 -14.29 39.73 -7.80
N ASP A 163 -14.64 39.04 -8.88
CA ASP A 163 -15.47 37.83 -8.84
C ASP A 163 -14.68 36.62 -8.34
N VAL A 164 -15.37 35.80 -7.54
CA VAL A 164 -14.90 34.52 -7.02
C VAL A 164 -15.56 33.40 -7.81
N VAL A 165 -14.75 32.49 -8.36
CA VAL A 165 -15.24 31.30 -9.05
C VAL A 165 -15.23 30.14 -8.07
N VAL A 166 -16.40 29.51 -7.89
CA VAL A 166 -16.57 28.33 -7.05
C VAL A 166 -16.96 27.16 -7.94
N LEU A 167 -16.11 26.14 -8.00
CA LEU A 167 -16.41 24.90 -8.71
C LEU A 167 -16.76 23.82 -7.67
N PRO A 168 -18.02 23.36 -7.58
CA PRO A 168 -18.44 22.35 -6.62
C PRO A 168 -17.89 20.95 -6.96
N ASP A 169 -18.11 19.98 -6.08
CA ASP A 169 -17.85 18.56 -6.31
C ASP A 169 -16.40 18.18 -6.66
N GLN A 170 -15.46 18.93 -6.09
CA GLN A 170 -14.05 18.53 -6.02
C GLN A 170 -13.84 17.68 -4.78
N ALA A 171 -12.61 17.25 -4.51
CA ALA A 171 -12.31 16.49 -3.32
C ALA A 171 -10.92 16.72 -2.76
N GLN A 172 -10.75 16.33 -1.51
CA GLN A 172 -9.46 16.19 -0.83
C GLN A 172 -9.39 14.84 -0.14
N MET A 173 -8.17 14.30 -0.01
CA MET A 173 -7.89 13.08 0.75
C MET A 173 -6.46 13.10 1.29
N GLN A 174 -6.14 12.23 2.24
CA GLN A 174 -4.75 11.94 2.61
C GLN A 174 -4.14 10.96 1.58
N PRO A 175 -3.27 11.43 0.66
CA PRO A 175 -2.87 10.64 -0.50
C PRO A 175 -1.97 9.46 -0.14
N GLN A 176 -1.14 9.59 0.91
CA GLN A 176 -0.27 8.51 1.37
C GLN A 176 -1.06 7.34 1.94
N ALA A 177 -2.04 7.59 2.82
CA ALA A 177 -2.83 6.51 3.40
C ALA A 177 -3.74 5.85 2.36
N TYR A 178 -4.28 6.61 1.41
CA TYR A 178 -4.99 6.04 0.27
C TYR A 178 -4.10 5.09 -0.55
N ALA A 179 -2.84 5.46 -0.82
CA ALA A 179 -1.89 4.59 -1.50
C ALA A 179 -1.60 3.30 -0.71
N VAL A 180 -1.36 3.42 0.59
CA VAL A 180 -1.17 2.27 1.48
C VAL A 180 -2.41 1.36 1.51
N HIS A 181 -3.60 1.95 1.52
CA HIS A 181 -4.86 1.22 1.47
C HIS A 181 -5.01 0.44 0.17
N LEU A 182 -4.85 1.09 -1.00
CA LEU A 182 -4.90 0.42 -2.30
C LEU A 182 -3.89 -0.73 -2.38
N ALA A 183 -2.68 -0.55 -1.86
CA ALA A 183 -1.67 -1.60 -1.82
C ALA A 183 -2.13 -2.80 -0.99
N LYS A 184 -2.73 -2.55 0.18
CA LYS A 184 -3.28 -3.59 1.06
C LYS A 184 -4.49 -4.28 0.42
N GLU A 185 -5.36 -3.55 -0.26
CA GLU A 185 -6.48 -4.13 -1.00
C GLU A 185 -6.00 -5.04 -2.14
N ALA A 186 -5.05 -4.57 -2.94
CA ALA A 186 -4.42 -5.35 -3.99
C ALA A 186 -3.77 -6.64 -3.43
N ALA A 187 -3.06 -6.54 -2.31
CA ALA A 187 -2.46 -7.71 -1.66
C ALA A 187 -3.53 -8.69 -1.10
N ARG A 188 -4.64 -8.19 -0.55
CA ARG A 188 -5.70 -9.02 0.06
C ARG A 188 -6.52 -9.82 -0.95
N LEU A 189 -6.70 -9.32 -2.17
CA LEU A 189 -7.55 -9.95 -3.17
C LEU A 189 -7.19 -11.43 -3.41
N TRP A 190 -5.89 -11.75 -3.42
CA TRP A 190 -5.39 -13.11 -3.59
C TRP A 190 -5.65 -14.03 -2.40
N GLY A 191 -5.58 -13.51 -1.18
CA GLY A 191 -5.97 -14.27 0.01
C GLY A 191 -7.44 -14.68 -0.03
N THR A 192 -8.32 -13.78 -0.46
CA THR A 192 -9.75 -14.05 -0.62
C THR A 192 -10.04 -15.00 -1.78
N VAL A 193 -9.36 -14.83 -2.92
CA VAL A 193 -9.49 -15.74 -4.08
C VAL A 193 -9.03 -17.15 -3.71
N ALA A 194 -7.88 -17.29 -3.05
CA ALA A 194 -7.39 -18.57 -2.56
C ALA A 194 -8.37 -19.20 -1.54
N GLY A 195 -8.87 -18.41 -0.59
CA GLY A 195 -9.87 -18.86 0.38
C GLY A 195 -11.17 -19.34 -0.27
N ARG A 196 -11.66 -18.64 -1.31
CA ARG A 196 -12.84 -19.05 -2.09
C ARG A 196 -12.61 -20.37 -2.83
N ILE A 197 -11.50 -20.50 -3.53
CA ILE A 197 -11.11 -21.71 -4.28
C ILE A 197 -11.05 -22.91 -3.32
N LEU A 198 -10.39 -22.75 -2.16
CA LEU A 198 -10.30 -23.78 -1.13
C LEU A 198 -11.68 -24.15 -0.58
N ALA A 199 -12.55 -23.18 -0.32
CA ALA A 199 -13.91 -23.45 0.14
C ALA A 199 -14.75 -24.18 -0.92
N GLU A 200 -14.61 -23.82 -2.20
CA GLU A 200 -15.28 -24.50 -3.32
C GLU A 200 -14.77 -25.95 -3.48
N GLU A 201 -13.47 -26.19 -3.30
CA GLU A 201 -12.87 -27.52 -3.23
C GLU A 201 -13.45 -28.35 -2.07
N LEU A 202 -13.45 -27.81 -0.86
CA LEU A 202 -13.99 -28.47 0.33
C LEU A 202 -15.48 -28.79 0.23
N LEU A 203 -16.25 -27.94 -0.46
CA LEU A 203 -17.69 -28.12 -0.67
C LEU A 203 -18.03 -28.97 -1.90
N GLY A 204 -17.04 -29.46 -2.65
CA GLY A 204 -17.25 -30.22 -3.89
C GLY A 204 -17.90 -29.40 -5.01
N ARG A 205 -17.77 -28.07 -4.98
CA ARG A 205 -18.35 -27.12 -5.95
C ARG A 205 -17.31 -26.61 -6.95
N VAL A 206 -16.27 -27.42 -7.20
CA VAL A 206 -15.12 -27.07 -8.04
C VAL A 206 -15.58 -26.60 -9.41
N ARG A 207 -15.24 -25.35 -9.73
CA ARG A 207 -15.38 -24.82 -11.09
C ARG A 207 -14.08 -25.09 -11.84
N GLU A 208 -14.05 -26.18 -12.60
CA GLU A 208 -12.85 -26.67 -13.30
C GLU A 208 -12.09 -25.60 -14.10
N GLU A 209 -12.79 -24.74 -14.84
CA GLU A 209 -12.15 -23.66 -15.62
C GLU A 209 -11.52 -22.57 -14.74
N GLU A 210 -12.13 -22.25 -13.61
CA GLU A 210 -11.57 -21.31 -12.64
C GLU A 210 -10.38 -21.98 -11.90
N HIS A 211 -10.53 -23.21 -11.40
CA HIS A 211 -9.45 -23.94 -10.70
C HIS A 211 -8.22 -24.18 -11.59
N LYS A 212 -8.38 -24.41 -12.90
CA LYS A 212 -7.25 -24.52 -13.85
C LYS A 212 -6.40 -23.25 -13.94
N LEU A 213 -6.94 -22.08 -13.60
CA LEU A 213 -6.19 -20.82 -13.54
C LEU A 213 -5.25 -20.76 -12.34
N TYR A 214 -5.54 -21.53 -11.28
CA TYR A 214 -4.88 -21.47 -9.99
C TYR A 214 -4.12 -22.75 -9.61
N LYS A 215 -3.99 -23.74 -10.53
CA LYS A 215 -3.19 -24.94 -10.29
C LYS A 215 -1.69 -24.60 -10.24
N PRO A 216 -0.96 -24.93 -9.15
CA PRO A 216 0.46 -24.63 -9.00
C PRO A 216 1.37 -25.38 -9.99
N THR A 217 0.85 -26.38 -10.71
CA THR A 217 1.58 -27.19 -11.70
C THR A 217 1.63 -26.56 -13.11
N ARG A 218 1.45 -25.24 -13.24
CA ARG A 218 1.56 -24.50 -14.52
C ARG A 218 2.99 -24.38 -15.09
N LEU A 219 3.98 -25.05 -14.51
CA LEU A 219 5.30 -25.21 -15.10
C LEU A 219 5.25 -26.27 -16.21
N SER A 220 5.13 -25.82 -17.47
CA SER A 220 5.48 -26.69 -18.60
C SER A 220 7.01 -26.84 -18.67
N LEU A 221 7.54 -27.80 -17.92
CA LEU A 221 8.95 -28.20 -17.88
C LEU A 221 9.52 -28.75 -19.22
N VAL A 222 8.80 -28.62 -20.35
CA VAL A 222 9.09 -29.38 -21.58
C VAL A 222 9.68 -28.53 -22.73
N LYS A 223 9.90 -27.21 -22.58
CA LYS A 223 10.46 -26.36 -23.65
C LYS A 223 11.90 -25.84 -23.45
N GLY A 224 12.68 -26.40 -22.52
CA GLY A 224 14.01 -25.87 -22.19
C GLY A 224 15.15 -26.88 -22.02
N VAL A 225 15.01 -28.14 -22.48
CA VAL A 225 15.93 -29.24 -22.12
C VAL A 225 17.37 -29.08 -22.67
N LYS A 226 17.65 -28.15 -23.59
CA LYS A 226 19.00 -28.01 -24.17
C LYS A 226 19.98 -27.12 -23.39
N GLY A 227 19.56 -26.41 -22.35
CA GLY A 227 20.43 -25.46 -21.63
C GLY A 227 20.83 -25.84 -20.20
N LEU A 228 20.30 -26.93 -19.65
CA LEU A 228 20.21 -27.09 -18.18
C LEU A 228 21.21 -28.09 -17.56
N ALA A 229 22.30 -28.43 -18.26
CA ALA A 229 23.24 -29.46 -17.78
C ALA A 229 24.39 -28.91 -16.91
N GLU A 230 24.75 -27.63 -17.03
CA GLU A 230 25.92 -27.07 -16.33
C GLU A 230 25.57 -26.24 -15.08
N GLU A 231 24.33 -25.78 -14.91
CA GLU A 231 23.97 -24.84 -13.82
C GLU A 231 23.16 -25.46 -12.66
N THR A 232 22.74 -26.72 -12.75
CA THR A 232 21.81 -27.34 -11.77
C THR A 232 22.45 -27.77 -10.45
N SER A 233 23.78 -27.83 -10.34
CA SER A 233 24.43 -28.30 -9.10
C SER A 233 24.38 -27.29 -7.95
N THR A 234 24.26 -25.99 -8.27
CA THR A 234 24.33 -24.89 -7.30
C THR A 234 22.97 -24.58 -6.67
N THR A 235 21.88 -24.71 -7.44
CA THR A 235 20.51 -24.35 -7.01
C THR A 235 19.89 -25.35 -6.03
N VAL A 236 20.23 -26.64 -6.14
CA VAL A 236 19.74 -27.66 -5.19
C VAL A 236 20.36 -27.47 -3.80
N ARG A 237 21.57 -26.89 -3.71
CA ARG A 237 22.23 -26.61 -2.42
C ARG A 237 21.65 -25.42 -1.67
N SER A 238 21.06 -24.42 -2.35
CA SER A 238 20.54 -23.23 -1.67
C SER A 238 19.16 -23.43 -1.04
N LEU A 239 18.30 -24.29 -1.63
CA LEU A 239 16.96 -24.59 -1.09
C LEU A 239 16.98 -25.35 0.25
N VAL A 240 18.02 -26.15 0.49
CA VAL A 240 18.24 -26.80 1.80
C VAL A 240 18.77 -25.80 2.83
N ASN A 241 19.45 -24.74 2.38
CA ASN A 241 20.07 -23.74 3.25
C ASN A 241 19.07 -22.70 3.81
N ASP A 242 17.95 -22.40 3.15
CA ASP A 242 16.96 -21.45 3.68
C ASP A 242 16.07 -22.03 4.79
N TYR A 243 15.92 -23.36 4.83
CA TYR A 243 15.39 -24.07 6.01
C TYR A 243 16.40 -24.12 7.16
N LEU A 244 17.66 -23.79 6.86
CA LEU A 244 18.76 -23.60 7.79
C LEU A 244 19.03 -22.09 7.94
N THR A 245 18.02 -21.29 8.30
CA THR A 245 18.33 -20.07 9.05
C THR A 245 19.04 -20.54 10.31
N HIS A 246 20.37 -20.47 10.29
CA HIS A 246 21.18 -20.83 11.44
C HIS A 246 20.61 -20.10 12.66
N PRO A 247 20.26 -20.81 13.75
CA PRO A 247 20.13 -20.12 15.03
C PRO A 247 21.37 -19.26 15.16
N GLN A 248 21.20 -17.97 15.43
CA GLN A 248 22.34 -17.16 15.78
C GLN A 248 23.00 -17.86 16.97
N ASN A 249 24.30 -18.12 16.89
CA ASN A 249 25.10 -18.74 17.95
C ASN A 249 25.25 -17.78 19.17
N GLU A 250 24.29 -16.89 19.37
CA GLU A 250 24.17 -16.04 20.53
C GLU A 250 23.49 -16.84 21.61
N LYS A 251 24.14 -16.92 22.77
CA LYS A 251 23.52 -17.52 23.94
C LYS A 251 22.46 -16.55 24.42
N LEU A 252 21.31 -17.06 24.86
CA LEU A 252 20.26 -16.27 25.50
C LEU A 252 20.80 -15.35 26.63
N ALA A 253 21.88 -15.79 27.29
CA ALA A 253 22.61 -15.06 28.33
C ALA A 253 23.41 -13.84 27.84
N SER A 254 23.77 -13.76 26.55
CA SER A 254 24.53 -12.65 25.97
C SER A 254 23.65 -11.56 25.34
N LEU A 255 22.33 -11.71 25.38
CA LEU A 255 21.40 -10.71 24.84
C LEU A 255 21.45 -9.43 25.70
N GLU A 256 21.80 -8.29 25.10
CA GLU A 256 21.87 -7.00 25.81
C GLU A 256 20.47 -6.47 26.16
N ALA A 257 20.39 -5.55 27.12
CA ALA A 257 19.12 -4.94 27.52
C ALA A 257 18.55 -4.09 26.37
N GLY A 258 17.31 -4.39 25.96
CA GLY A 258 16.64 -3.79 24.81
C GLY A 258 16.73 -4.61 23.52
N ASP A 259 17.61 -5.61 23.45
CA ASP A 259 17.85 -6.42 22.26
C ASP A 259 16.96 -7.66 22.16
N SER A 260 16.91 -8.22 20.95
CA SER A 260 16.13 -9.41 20.61
C SER A 260 16.95 -10.39 19.77
N ALA A 261 16.67 -11.68 19.90
CA ALA A 261 17.24 -12.71 19.04
C ALA A 261 16.27 -13.88 18.82
N ILE A 262 16.43 -14.59 17.71
CA ILE A 262 15.81 -15.91 17.51
C ILE A 262 16.91 -16.95 17.68
N VAL A 263 16.80 -17.74 18.75
CA VAL A 263 17.85 -18.69 19.17
C VAL A 263 17.26 -20.07 19.44
N GLU A 264 18.11 -21.07 19.53
CA GLU A 264 17.73 -22.44 19.90
C GLU A 264 18.06 -22.69 21.37
N VAL A 265 17.07 -23.12 22.16
CA VAL A 265 17.18 -23.44 23.59
C VAL A 265 16.60 -24.83 23.80
N ASP A 266 17.40 -25.76 24.33
CA ASP A 266 17.00 -27.15 24.60
C ASP A 266 16.32 -27.87 23.41
N GLY A 267 16.74 -27.55 22.17
CA GLY A 267 16.19 -28.11 20.93
C GLY A 267 14.92 -27.43 20.43
N GLU A 268 14.46 -26.35 21.08
CA GLU A 268 13.34 -25.52 20.63
C GLU A 268 13.82 -24.14 20.15
N THR A 269 13.29 -23.69 19.01
CA THR A 269 13.52 -22.32 18.55
C THR A 269 12.63 -21.34 19.32
N VAL A 270 13.25 -20.31 19.90
CA VAL A 270 12.57 -19.27 20.68
C VAL A 270 12.89 -17.88 20.11
N ALA A 271 11.88 -17.02 20.07
CA ALA A 271 12.04 -15.59 19.88
C ALA A 271 12.16 -14.93 21.26
N ALA A 272 13.34 -14.41 21.56
CA ALA A 272 13.68 -13.83 22.86
C ALA A 272 13.90 -12.33 22.74
N TRP A 273 13.45 -11.59 23.74
CA TRP A 273 13.72 -10.16 23.91
C TRP A 273 14.06 -9.87 25.36
N ARG A 274 15.08 -9.06 25.60
CA ARG A 274 15.43 -8.58 26.94
C ARG A 274 14.96 -7.15 27.10
N SER A 275 14.15 -6.92 28.14
CA SER A 275 13.71 -5.59 28.52
C SER A 275 14.86 -4.70 28.99
N PRO A 276 14.70 -3.36 28.97
CA PRO A 276 15.68 -2.42 29.50
C PRO A 276 16.03 -2.64 30.99
N ASP A 277 15.11 -3.19 31.78
CA ASP A 277 15.28 -3.56 33.18
C ASP A 277 15.88 -4.98 33.38
N GLY A 278 16.15 -5.69 32.29
CA GLY A 278 16.89 -6.95 32.28
C GLY A 278 16.02 -8.21 32.30
N GLU A 279 14.70 -8.08 32.44
CA GLU A 279 13.74 -9.18 32.32
C GLU A 279 13.78 -9.78 30.91
N LEU A 280 13.86 -11.11 30.84
CA LEU A 280 13.96 -11.85 29.59
C LEU A 280 12.61 -12.49 29.25
N MET A 281 12.05 -12.13 28.10
CA MET A 281 10.81 -12.70 27.59
C MET A 281 11.11 -13.60 26.40
N ALA A 282 10.55 -14.81 26.42
CA ALA A 282 10.68 -15.76 25.32
C ALA A 282 9.31 -16.26 24.87
N VAL A 283 9.10 -16.22 23.56
CA VAL A 283 7.88 -16.66 22.90
C VAL A 283 8.21 -17.54 21.70
N SER A 284 7.20 -18.23 21.19
CA SER A 284 7.32 -18.93 19.92
C SER A 284 7.63 -17.92 18.81
N PRO A 285 8.63 -18.19 17.95
CA PRO A 285 8.86 -17.37 16.76
C PRO A 285 7.75 -17.59 15.71
N VAL A 286 6.84 -18.53 15.93
CA VAL A 286 5.81 -18.94 14.97
C VAL A 286 4.53 -18.17 15.24
N CYS A 287 4.15 -17.33 14.29
CA CYS A 287 2.89 -16.57 14.29
C CYS A 287 1.68 -17.50 14.38
N THR A 288 0.77 -17.23 15.30
CA THR A 288 -0.48 -17.99 15.51
C THR A 288 -1.53 -17.82 14.42
N HIS A 289 -1.30 -16.95 13.43
CA HIS A 289 -2.19 -16.83 12.28
C HIS A 289 -2.02 -18.01 11.32
N LEU A 290 -0.86 -18.11 10.66
CA LEU A 290 -0.57 -19.11 9.61
C LEU A 290 0.85 -19.70 9.71
N GLY A 291 1.52 -19.53 10.85
CA GLY A 291 2.79 -20.20 11.12
C GLY A 291 4.04 -19.51 10.57
N CYS A 292 3.94 -18.28 10.08
CA CYS A 292 5.11 -17.51 9.65
C CYS A 292 6.05 -17.18 10.81
N LYS A 293 7.35 -17.08 10.55
CA LYS A 293 8.31 -16.59 11.55
C LYS A 293 8.12 -15.09 11.77
N VAL A 294 8.04 -14.65 13.03
CA VAL A 294 7.97 -13.24 13.40
C VAL A 294 9.37 -12.60 13.41
N HIS A 295 9.42 -11.28 13.25
CA HIS A 295 10.64 -10.47 13.35
C HIS A 295 10.49 -9.42 14.44
N TRP A 296 11.60 -9.02 15.05
CA TRP A 296 11.59 -7.96 16.04
C TRP A 296 11.57 -6.57 15.39
N ASN A 297 10.69 -5.71 15.89
CA ASN A 297 10.61 -4.30 15.56
C ASN A 297 11.07 -3.48 16.79
N SER A 298 12.31 -2.99 16.74
CA SER A 298 12.93 -2.25 17.85
C SER A 298 12.35 -0.85 18.05
N VAL A 299 11.73 -0.24 17.03
CA VAL A 299 11.10 1.08 17.12
C VAL A 299 9.83 1.01 17.96
N GLU A 300 9.06 -0.06 17.77
CA GLU A 300 7.74 -0.24 18.36
C GLU A 300 7.74 -1.23 19.54
N THR A 301 8.88 -1.89 19.80
CA THR A 301 9.03 -2.93 20.82
C THR A 301 7.99 -4.05 20.63
N SER A 302 7.91 -4.58 19.42
CA SER A 302 6.92 -5.60 19.02
C SER A 302 7.51 -6.72 18.16
N TRP A 303 6.88 -7.90 18.24
CA TRP A 303 7.07 -8.98 17.28
C TRP A 303 6.10 -8.81 16.11
N ASP A 304 6.61 -8.63 14.90
CA ASP A 304 5.82 -8.37 13.72
C ASP A 304 5.89 -9.57 12.77
N CYS A 305 4.72 -10.06 12.33
CA CYS A 305 4.60 -11.14 11.35
C CYS A 305 4.62 -10.56 9.93
N PRO A 306 5.63 -10.90 9.10
CA PRO A 306 5.85 -10.27 7.80
C PRO A 306 4.85 -10.74 6.73
N CYS A 307 4.13 -11.84 6.99
CA CYS A 307 3.24 -12.42 5.99
C CYS A 307 1.94 -11.64 5.82
N HIS A 308 1.27 -11.33 6.93
CA HIS A 308 -0.08 -10.77 6.91
C HIS A 308 -0.28 -9.64 7.94
N GLY A 309 0.79 -9.20 8.61
CA GLY A 309 0.78 -8.02 9.47
C GLY A 309 0.34 -8.23 10.91
N SER A 310 0.20 -9.46 11.41
CA SER A 310 -0.08 -9.68 12.83
C SER A 310 1.06 -9.12 13.68
N ARG A 311 0.73 -8.37 14.74
CA ARG A 311 1.71 -7.79 15.66
C ARG A 311 1.46 -8.28 17.07
N PHE A 312 2.53 -8.53 17.82
CA PHE A 312 2.49 -9.02 19.18
C PHE A 312 3.41 -8.20 20.08
N ARG A 313 3.03 -8.06 21.35
CA ARG A 313 3.88 -7.54 22.41
C ARG A 313 5.06 -8.49 22.64
N PRO A 314 6.11 -8.05 23.35
CA PRO A 314 7.27 -8.89 23.64
C PRO A 314 6.91 -10.19 24.38
N ASP A 315 5.84 -10.14 25.18
CA ASP A 315 5.29 -11.28 25.95
C ASP A 315 4.37 -12.21 25.14
N GLY A 316 4.17 -11.91 23.85
CA GLY A 316 3.35 -12.66 22.90
C GLY A 316 1.91 -12.17 22.77
N THR A 317 1.45 -11.21 23.57
CA THR A 317 0.07 -10.71 23.51
C THR A 317 -0.23 -10.02 22.17
N VAL A 318 -1.36 -10.32 21.54
CA VAL A 318 -1.76 -9.69 20.28
C VAL A 318 -1.93 -8.17 20.45
N ILE A 319 -1.30 -7.41 19.56
CA ILE A 319 -1.51 -5.97 19.38
C ILE A 319 -2.47 -5.75 18.21
N GLU A 320 -2.15 -6.37 17.06
CA GLU A 320 -2.86 -6.17 15.80
C GLU A 320 -3.05 -7.52 15.08
N GLY A 321 -4.24 -7.75 14.56
CA GLY A 321 -4.60 -8.96 13.82
C GLY A 321 -3.93 -9.03 12.43
N PRO A 322 -4.06 -10.15 11.71
CA PRO A 322 -5.16 -11.14 11.77
C PRO A 322 -5.04 -12.26 12.82
N ALA A 323 -3.91 -12.40 13.53
CA ALA A 323 -3.81 -13.37 14.62
C ALA A 323 -4.79 -13.04 15.75
N LEU A 324 -5.52 -14.04 16.24
CA LEU A 324 -6.47 -13.89 17.36
C LEU A 324 -5.95 -14.50 18.68
N ALA A 325 -4.86 -15.27 18.61
CA ALA A 325 -4.24 -15.91 19.76
C ALA A 325 -2.83 -15.34 20.00
N PRO A 326 -2.37 -15.22 21.25
CA PRO A 326 -1.01 -14.75 21.55
C PRO A 326 0.04 -15.77 21.08
N LEU A 327 1.27 -15.31 20.84
CA LEU A 327 2.41 -16.21 20.67
C LEU A 327 2.56 -17.06 21.94
N GLN A 328 2.82 -18.36 21.76
CA GLN A 328 2.99 -19.27 22.89
C GLN A 328 4.25 -18.86 23.67
N ARG A 329 4.11 -18.59 24.97
CA ARG A 329 5.27 -18.33 25.84
C ARG A 329 6.16 -19.57 25.91
N LYS A 330 7.48 -19.34 25.86
CA LYS A 330 8.51 -20.38 25.90
C LYS A 330 9.34 -20.22 27.17
N HIS A 331 9.91 -21.33 27.63
CA HIS A 331 10.81 -21.30 28.78
C HIS A 331 12.17 -20.75 28.35
N ALA A 332 12.68 -19.80 29.12
CA ALA A 332 14.00 -19.21 28.94
C ALA A 332 14.80 -19.39 30.24
N PRO A 333 15.62 -20.46 30.36
CA PRO A 333 16.46 -20.62 31.52
C PRO A 333 17.45 -19.46 31.58
N ILE A 334 17.49 -18.77 32.71
CA ILE A 334 18.50 -17.76 33.02
C ILE A 334 19.77 -18.55 33.37
N GLY A 335 20.58 -18.86 32.37
CA GLY A 335 21.91 -19.46 32.53
C GLY A 335 22.95 -18.41 32.88
#